data_AF-F3NLB0-F1
#
_entry.id   AF-F3NLB0-F1
#
_cell.length_a   1.000
_cell.length_b   1.000
_cell.length_c   1.000
_cell.angle_alpha   90.00
_cell.angle_beta   90.00
_cell.angle_gamma   90.00
#
_symmetry.space_group_name_H-M   'P 1'
#
loop_
_entity.id
_entity.type
_entity.pdbx_description
1 polymer ?
#
loop_
_entity_poly.entity_id
_entity_poly.type
_entity_poly.pdbx_seq_one_letter_code
_entity_poly.pdbx_strand_id
1 'polypeptide(L)'
;MSSAPPPGWYRDPSYPLSERWWDGTAWTDHRRTPEPGPGSLPGPGPGAASSAVFVPVVPERPGSGRGRVLALVAAGVVLLACLGTGIAVLGREGGDDGEEGGRAGAGPSAPASGSSAAAGKSAGPKAPQPSATADPSVVVDDLNGLTFPVLEGWERPEHVAEDDVVLTTPGTYTCPGDSVGVCRHGRVLSRTAPAGPSPEELAKDDVQDAAEAEYDRDGAGDRPYGGVTSHRLVKQGQVAVAGRAGYFVRWRVTTAEGPGGYVESLAFPSSVGSQSPVLVRFAFDAGADGPPLADMDRITEGIRPVGDAAGDGGVGSSIGPGR
;
A
#
# COMPACT_ATOMS: atom_id res chain seq x y z
N MET A 1 19.13 31.17 -9.28
CA MET A 1 18.99 31.23 -7.81
C MET A 1 17.58 30.72 -7.51
N SER A 2 17.41 29.44 -7.21
CA SER A 2 16.10 28.90 -6.84
C SER A 2 15.87 29.25 -5.36
N SER A 3 14.86 30.05 -5.05
CA SER A 3 14.50 30.30 -3.65
C SER A 3 13.78 29.08 -3.10
N ALA A 4 14.20 28.58 -1.94
CA ALA A 4 13.46 27.57 -1.20
C ALA A 4 12.06 28.09 -0.86
N PRO A 5 11.05 27.20 -0.76
CA PRO A 5 9.72 27.59 -0.32
C PRO A 5 9.76 28.15 1.12
N PRO A 6 8.88 29.10 1.47
CA PRO A 6 8.82 29.66 2.82
C PRO A 6 8.42 28.60 3.85
N PRO A 7 8.72 28.79 5.15
CA PRO A 7 8.31 27.85 6.19
C PRO A 7 6.78 27.63 6.19
N GLY A 8 6.34 26.38 6.28
CA GLY A 8 4.93 26.03 6.17
C GLY A 8 4.63 24.53 6.14
N TRP A 9 3.35 24.19 6.12
CA TRP A 9 2.88 22.83 5.89
C TRP A 9 2.83 22.53 4.39
N TYR A 10 3.45 21.43 3.99
CA TYR A 10 3.49 20.97 2.60
C TYR A 10 3.23 19.47 2.57
N ARG A 11 2.79 18.94 1.42
CA ARG A 11 2.62 17.49 1.21
C ARG A 11 3.91 16.76 1.57
N ASP A 12 3.82 15.71 2.39
CA ASP A 12 4.96 14.87 2.74
C ASP A 12 5.35 14.02 1.51
N PRO A 13 6.56 14.19 0.93
CA PRO A 13 7.01 13.38 -0.19
C PRO A 13 7.11 11.88 0.14
N SER A 14 7.24 11.53 1.42
CA SER A 14 7.32 10.15 1.90
C SER A 14 5.95 9.55 2.24
N TYR A 15 4.91 10.39 2.41
CA TYR A 15 3.56 9.96 2.82
C TYR A 15 2.50 10.85 2.15
N PRO A 16 1.99 10.50 0.96
CA PRO A 16 1.21 11.40 0.12
C PRO A 16 -0.14 11.84 0.70
N LEU A 17 -0.65 11.17 1.75
CA LEU A 17 -1.89 11.52 2.45
C LEU A 17 -1.67 12.42 3.69
N SER A 18 -0.43 12.84 3.96
CA SER A 18 -0.07 13.66 5.11
C SER A 18 0.64 14.95 4.69
N GLU A 19 0.56 15.98 5.54
CA GLU A 19 1.40 17.17 5.44
C GLU A 19 2.54 17.07 6.45
N ARG A 20 3.74 17.51 6.04
CA ARG A 20 4.93 17.64 6.88
C ARG A 20 5.32 19.12 6.96
N TRP A 21 5.88 19.54 8.09
CA TRP A 21 6.30 20.92 8.28
C TRP A 21 7.71 21.16 7.71
N TRP A 22 7.84 22.18 6.85
CA TRP A 22 9.09 22.72 6.34
C TRP A 22 9.46 23.99 7.12
N ASP A 23 10.68 24.09 7.64
CA ASP A 23 11.12 25.23 8.45
C ASP A 23 11.79 26.37 7.67
N GLY A 24 11.84 26.26 6.33
CA GLY A 24 12.57 27.20 5.45
C GLY A 24 13.94 26.68 5.00
N THR A 25 14.49 25.68 5.69
CA THR A 25 15.81 25.10 5.42
C THR A 25 15.82 23.57 5.38
N ALA A 26 14.95 22.91 6.16
CA ALA A 26 14.81 21.46 6.24
C ALA A 26 13.37 21.03 6.59
N TRP A 27 13.05 19.77 6.32
CA TRP A 27 11.81 19.13 6.77
C TRP A 27 11.94 18.70 8.22
N THR A 28 10.94 19.02 9.05
CA THR A 28 10.88 18.62 10.47
C THR A 28 10.01 17.38 10.65
N ASP A 29 10.09 16.70 11.79
CA ASP A 29 9.31 15.49 12.04
C ASP A 29 7.82 15.73 12.37
N HIS A 30 7.38 16.98 12.41
CA HIS A 30 5.97 17.32 12.61
C HIS A 30 5.15 16.93 11.38
N ARG A 31 4.14 16.09 11.59
CA ARG A 31 3.17 15.64 10.58
C ARG A 31 1.74 15.91 11.02
N ARG A 32 0.86 16.21 10.08
CA ARG A 32 -0.58 16.36 10.30
C ARG A 32 -1.39 15.80 9.15
N THR A 33 -2.64 15.42 9.44
CA THR A 33 -3.66 15.23 8.41
C THR A 33 -3.95 16.59 7.76
N PRO A 34 -4.09 16.67 6.42
CA PRO A 34 -4.40 17.93 5.74
C PRO A 34 -5.65 18.56 6.35
N GLU A 35 -5.51 19.79 6.85
CA GLU A 35 -6.65 20.57 7.29
C GLU A 35 -7.42 21.02 6.05
N PRO A 36 -8.76 20.90 6.00
CA PRO A 36 -9.54 21.49 4.91
C PRO A 36 -9.33 23.01 4.94
N GLY A 37 -8.52 23.51 4.01
CA GLY A 37 -8.17 24.92 3.96
C GLY A 37 -9.41 25.83 3.79
N PRO A 38 -9.34 27.08 4.26
CA PRO A 38 -10.40 28.07 4.06
C PRO A 38 -10.49 28.40 2.56
N GLY A 39 -11.42 27.74 1.87
CA GLY A 39 -11.54 27.74 0.42
C GLY A 39 -12.32 26.55 -0.14
N SER A 40 -12.52 25.49 0.66
CA SER A 40 -13.40 24.38 0.30
C SER A 40 -14.85 24.76 0.54
N LEU A 41 -15.49 25.39 -0.45
CA LEU A 41 -16.96 25.48 -0.49
C LEU A 41 -17.53 24.07 -0.61
N PRO A 42 -18.53 23.67 0.21
CA PRO A 42 -19.23 22.42 -0.01
C PRO A 42 -20.00 22.53 -1.33
N GLY A 43 -19.60 21.73 -2.32
CA GLY A 43 -20.34 21.60 -3.57
C GLY A 43 -21.77 21.10 -3.30
N PRO A 44 -22.78 21.63 -4.00
CA PRO A 44 -24.16 21.24 -3.77
C PRO A 44 -24.36 19.77 -4.16
N GLY A 45 -24.88 18.97 -3.23
CA GLY A 45 -25.31 17.60 -3.48
C GLY A 45 -26.44 17.52 -4.51
N PRO A 46 -26.67 16.35 -5.13
CA PRO A 46 -27.69 16.19 -6.15
C PRO A 46 -29.07 16.19 -5.49
N GLY A 47 -29.75 17.34 -5.52
CA GLY A 47 -31.06 17.46 -4.90
C GLY A 47 -31.67 18.86 -4.99
N ALA A 48 -31.72 19.45 -6.18
CA ALA A 48 -32.52 20.65 -6.43
C ALA A 48 -33.13 20.58 -7.83
N ALA A 49 -34.25 19.86 -7.95
CA ALA A 49 -35.10 19.93 -9.13
C ALA A 49 -35.80 21.30 -9.16
N SER A 50 -35.77 21.90 -10.34
CA SER A 50 -36.27 23.23 -10.65
C SER A 50 -37.75 23.42 -10.32
N SER A 51 -38.07 24.60 -9.78
CA SER A 51 -39.42 25.14 -9.68
C SER A 51 -40.02 25.35 -11.08
N ALA A 52 -40.84 24.41 -11.54
CA ALA A 52 -41.79 24.63 -12.62
C ALA A 52 -43.18 24.82 -12.02
N VAL A 53 -43.80 25.97 -12.32
CA VAL A 53 -45.17 26.31 -11.96
C VAL A 53 -46.11 25.30 -12.62
N PHE A 54 -46.87 24.56 -11.81
CA PHE A 54 -47.98 23.74 -12.29
C PHE A 54 -49.23 24.00 -11.43
N VAL A 55 -50.31 24.39 -12.10
CA VAL A 55 -51.61 24.73 -11.52
C VAL A 55 -52.33 23.43 -11.15
N PRO A 56 -52.93 23.28 -9.96
CA PRO A 56 -53.64 22.05 -9.61
C PRO A 56 -55.04 22.04 -10.25
N VAL A 57 -55.26 21.11 -11.18
CA VAL A 57 -56.59 20.61 -11.54
C VAL A 57 -57.00 19.57 -10.50
N VAL A 58 -58.16 19.80 -9.88
CA VAL A 58 -58.81 18.90 -8.91
C VAL A 58 -59.55 17.80 -9.65
N PRO A 59 -59.42 16.53 -9.24
CA PRO A 59 -60.48 15.55 -9.44
C PRO A 59 -61.14 15.15 -8.11
N GLU A 60 -62.46 15.03 -8.17
CA GLU A 60 -63.38 14.76 -7.08
C GLU A 60 -63.26 13.33 -6.51
N ARG A 61 -63.58 13.21 -5.22
CA ARG A 61 -63.86 11.92 -4.55
C ARG A 61 -65.26 11.43 -4.89
N PRO A 62 -65.45 10.10 -4.89
CA PRO A 62 -66.39 9.48 -3.96
C PRO A 62 -65.74 8.24 -3.32
N GLY A 63 -66.11 7.69 -2.17
CA GLY A 63 -67.18 7.87 -1.21
C GLY A 63 -66.92 6.86 -0.09
N SER A 64 -67.41 7.15 1.11
CA SER A 64 -67.15 6.43 2.37
C SER A 64 -67.75 5.01 2.43
N GLY A 65 -66.98 4.05 2.94
CA GLY A 65 -67.46 2.73 3.36
C GLY A 65 -66.94 2.37 4.75
N ARG A 66 -67.86 2.06 5.67
CA ARG A 66 -67.66 1.78 7.11
C ARG A 66 -67.28 0.32 7.37
N GLY A 67 -66.49 0.07 8.43
CA GLY A 67 -66.35 -1.25 9.09
C GLY A 67 -64.98 -1.42 9.78
N ARG A 68 -64.78 -0.93 11.02
CA ARG A 68 -64.91 -1.61 12.33
C ARG A 68 -64.04 -2.88 12.53
N VAL A 69 -63.34 -2.86 13.68
CA VAL A 69 -62.91 -4.00 14.54
C VAL A 69 -61.55 -4.63 14.14
N LEU A 70 -60.53 -4.88 14.98
CA LEU A 70 -60.29 -5.02 16.44
C LEU A 70 -58.76 -4.80 16.65
N ALA A 71 -58.26 -3.83 17.42
CA ALA A 71 -57.79 -3.90 18.82
C ALA A 71 -57.09 -5.20 19.30
N LEU A 72 -55.86 -5.04 19.83
CA LEU A 72 -55.17 -5.69 20.99
C LEU A 72 -53.64 -5.53 20.74
N VAL A 73 -52.89 -4.54 21.26
CA VAL A 73 -52.53 -4.14 22.65
C VAL A 73 -51.93 -5.26 23.50
N ALA A 74 -50.60 -5.19 23.71
CA ALA A 74 -49.90 -5.20 25.01
C ALA A 74 -48.39 -5.08 24.71
N ALA A 75 -47.72 -3.93 24.92
CA ALA A 75 -47.32 -3.30 26.18
C ALA A 75 -46.33 -4.15 27.01
N GLY A 76 -45.08 -3.70 27.03
CA GLY A 76 -44.03 -4.14 27.95
C GLY A 76 -43.08 -2.96 28.21
N VAL A 77 -43.49 -2.08 29.12
CA VAL A 77 -42.73 -0.95 29.65
C VAL A 77 -41.89 -1.46 30.84
N VAL A 78 -40.91 -0.65 31.28
CA VAL A 78 -40.34 -0.54 32.65
C VAL A 78 -39.01 -1.31 32.84
N LEU A 79 -37.88 -0.77 33.34
CA LEU A 79 -37.45 0.53 33.88
C LEU A 79 -35.92 0.45 34.14
N LEU A 80 -35.24 1.63 34.14
CA LEU A 80 -34.18 2.07 35.09
C LEU A 80 -32.84 1.29 35.14
N ALA A 81 -31.69 1.84 35.56
CA ALA A 81 -31.31 3.14 36.07
C ALA A 81 -29.77 3.27 35.96
N CYS A 82 -29.29 4.52 35.94
CA CYS A 82 -27.91 4.89 36.21
C CYS A 82 -27.45 4.45 37.61
N LEU A 83 -26.16 4.15 37.76
CA LEU A 83 -25.22 4.38 38.87
C LEU A 83 -23.91 3.67 38.40
N GLY A 84 -22.70 4.21 38.39
CA GLY A 84 -22.08 5.25 39.19
C GLY A 84 -20.88 4.64 39.95
N THR A 85 -19.72 5.32 39.91
CA THR A 85 -18.51 5.18 40.78
C THR A 85 -17.59 3.96 40.52
N GLY A 86 -16.25 4.04 40.50
CA GLY A 86 -15.26 5.10 40.75
C GLY A 86 -13.91 4.48 41.22
N ILE A 87 -12.86 5.31 41.35
CA ILE A 87 -11.51 5.07 41.96
C ILE A 87 -10.45 4.52 40.96
N ALA A 88 -9.22 5.03 40.79
CA ALA A 88 -8.27 5.78 41.65
C ALA A 88 -7.42 6.76 40.80
N VAL A 89 -7.21 8.03 41.20
CA VAL A 89 -6.11 8.58 42.04
C VAL A 89 -4.72 8.59 41.39
N LEU A 90 -4.21 9.83 41.21
CA LEU A 90 -2.84 10.41 41.34
C LEU A 90 -2.85 11.67 40.43
N GLY A 91 -2.84 12.96 40.84
CA GLY A 91 -2.24 13.64 42.00
C GLY A 91 -0.72 13.57 41.91
N ARG A 92 0.09 14.62 41.75
CA ARG A 92 -0.06 16.08 41.86
C ARG A 92 1.20 16.75 41.24
N GLU A 93 1.02 18.02 40.89
CA GLU A 93 1.93 19.10 40.47
C GLU A 93 3.33 19.22 41.09
N GLY A 94 4.17 19.98 40.37
CA GLY A 94 5.34 20.74 40.86
C GLY A 94 6.62 20.28 40.16
N GLY A 95 7.47 21.09 39.57
CA GLY A 95 7.68 22.53 39.56
C GLY A 95 9.16 22.79 39.19
N ASP A 96 9.46 24.02 38.74
CA ASP A 96 10.76 24.69 38.61
C ASP A 96 11.82 24.21 37.59
N ASP A 97 12.04 25.08 36.59
CA ASP A 97 13.14 26.04 36.49
C ASP A 97 14.59 25.57 36.73
N GLY A 98 15.47 25.94 35.79
CA GLY A 98 16.83 26.39 36.13
C GLY A 98 18.02 25.73 35.43
N GLU A 99 18.67 26.53 34.58
CA GLU A 99 20.13 26.69 34.43
C GLU A 99 20.99 25.71 33.60
N GLU A 100 21.42 26.24 32.44
CA GLU A 100 22.79 26.66 32.10
C GLU A 100 24.01 25.75 32.41
N GLY A 101 24.78 25.45 31.36
CA GLY A 101 26.16 24.94 31.43
C GLY A 101 26.45 23.99 30.26
N GLY A 102 27.19 24.37 29.21
CA GLY A 102 28.63 24.54 29.30
C GLY A 102 29.26 24.52 27.90
N ARG A 103 30.30 25.33 27.77
CA ARG A 103 31.02 25.72 26.54
C ARG A 103 31.82 24.58 25.87
N ALA A 104 31.96 24.77 24.55
CA ALA A 104 33.17 24.68 23.73
C ALA A 104 34.31 23.73 24.14
N GLY A 105 34.64 22.82 23.21
CA GLY A 105 35.96 22.22 23.08
C GLY A 105 36.43 22.31 21.63
N ALA A 106 37.30 23.27 21.35
CA ALA A 106 38.00 23.41 20.07
C ALA A 106 39.49 23.08 20.25
N GLY A 107 40.06 22.43 19.24
CA GLY A 107 41.49 22.42 18.92
C GLY A 107 42.13 21.02 18.81
N PRO A 108 43.29 20.86 18.13
CA PRO A 108 43.89 21.68 17.07
C PRO A 108 44.31 20.89 15.81
N SER A 109 44.53 21.63 14.72
CA SER A 109 45.13 21.20 13.45
C SER A 109 46.65 20.99 13.53
N ALA A 110 47.20 20.12 12.66
CA ALA A 110 48.29 20.40 11.68
C ALA A 110 48.80 19.06 11.04
N PRO A 111 49.72 19.05 10.06
CA PRO A 111 49.44 19.22 8.62
C PRO A 111 50.06 18.10 7.74
N ALA A 112 49.66 17.98 6.47
CA ALA A 112 50.56 17.51 5.40
C ALA A 112 50.03 17.84 4.00
N SER A 113 50.97 18.28 3.17
CA SER A 113 50.85 18.86 1.85
C SER A 113 50.40 17.91 0.74
N GLY A 114 49.62 18.46 -0.20
CA GLY A 114 49.94 18.53 -1.63
C GLY A 114 50.06 17.24 -2.44
N SER A 115 49.07 17.00 -3.31
CA SER A 115 49.33 16.59 -4.69
C SER A 115 48.16 17.00 -5.59
N SER A 116 48.47 17.75 -6.65
CA SER A 116 47.55 18.22 -7.70
C SER A 116 47.48 17.22 -8.86
N ALA A 117 46.34 17.28 -9.57
CA ALA A 117 45.99 16.66 -10.86
C ALA A 117 45.62 15.15 -10.80
N ALA A 118 44.58 14.65 -11.48
CA ALA A 118 43.92 15.12 -12.69
C ALA A 118 42.43 14.76 -12.70
N ALA A 119 41.66 15.55 -13.45
CA ALA A 119 40.22 15.42 -13.65
C ALA A 119 39.83 14.09 -14.33
N GLY A 120 38.97 13.32 -13.65
CA GLY A 120 38.13 12.28 -14.23
C GLY A 120 36.67 12.62 -13.96
N LYS A 121 35.86 12.76 -15.00
CA LYS A 121 34.44 13.13 -14.93
C LYS A 121 33.67 12.12 -14.05
N SER A 122 33.28 12.54 -12.84
CA SER A 122 32.44 11.75 -11.95
C SER A 122 30.99 11.83 -12.43
N ALA A 123 30.47 10.73 -12.98
CA ALA A 123 29.04 10.55 -13.15
C ALA A 123 28.38 10.53 -11.75
N GLY A 124 27.26 11.24 -11.61
CA GLY A 124 26.53 11.37 -10.34
C GLY A 124 26.01 10.03 -9.79
N PRO A 125 25.54 10.00 -8.54
CA PRO A 125 25.00 8.79 -7.92
C PRO A 125 23.78 8.32 -8.71
N LYS A 126 23.93 7.19 -9.39
CA LYS A 126 22.83 6.46 -10.00
C LYS A 126 22.06 5.80 -8.85
N ALA A 127 20.72 5.96 -8.82
CA ALA A 127 19.86 5.18 -7.94
C ALA A 127 20.17 3.68 -8.12
N PRO A 128 20.12 2.85 -7.06
CA PRO A 128 20.46 1.45 -7.15
C PRO A 128 19.48 0.76 -8.10
N GLN A 129 19.94 0.48 -9.33
CA GLN A 129 19.28 -0.49 -10.18
C GLN A 129 19.57 -1.88 -9.59
N PRO A 130 18.63 -2.84 -9.68
CA PRO A 130 18.89 -4.22 -9.33
C PRO A 130 20.18 -4.67 -10.00
N SER A 131 21.12 -5.19 -9.22
CA SER A 131 22.40 -5.63 -9.78
C SER A 131 22.13 -6.78 -10.75
N ALA A 132 22.55 -6.62 -12.01
CA ALA A 132 22.41 -7.63 -13.05
C ALA A 132 23.13 -8.91 -12.61
N THR A 133 22.37 -9.86 -12.06
CA THR A 133 22.88 -11.17 -11.69
C THR A 133 23.09 -11.99 -12.96
N ALA A 134 24.20 -12.73 -13.01
CA ALA A 134 24.67 -13.46 -14.19
C ALA A 134 23.74 -14.61 -14.65
N ASP A 135 22.68 -14.90 -13.91
CA ASP A 135 21.69 -15.93 -14.25
C ASP A 135 20.45 -15.31 -14.93
N PRO A 136 20.14 -15.67 -16.19
CA PRO A 136 18.90 -15.27 -16.87
C PRO A 136 17.61 -15.79 -16.22
N SER A 137 17.69 -16.85 -15.42
CA SER A 137 16.53 -17.52 -14.84
C SER A 137 16.04 -16.91 -13.52
N VAL A 138 16.69 -15.86 -13.01
CA VAL A 138 16.39 -15.25 -11.72
C VAL A 138 16.41 -13.72 -11.80
N VAL A 139 15.49 -13.09 -11.09
CA VAL A 139 15.52 -11.65 -10.74
C VAL A 139 15.90 -11.51 -9.27
N VAL A 140 16.80 -10.59 -8.97
CA VAL A 140 17.21 -10.27 -7.60
C VAL A 140 16.52 -8.98 -7.16
N ASP A 141 15.81 -9.05 -6.05
CA ASP A 141 15.31 -7.91 -5.29
C ASP A 141 16.28 -7.66 -4.12
N ASP A 142 17.27 -6.82 -4.38
CA ASP A 142 18.29 -6.45 -3.41
C ASP A 142 17.70 -5.74 -2.18
N LEU A 143 16.57 -5.03 -2.34
CA LEU A 143 15.94 -4.25 -1.28
C LEU A 143 15.32 -5.16 -0.22
N ASN A 144 14.57 -6.17 -0.65
CA ASN A 144 13.94 -7.12 0.26
C ASN A 144 14.78 -8.38 0.52
N GLY A 145 15.92 -8.52 -0.16
CA GLY A 145 16.85 -9.65 -0.03
C GLY A 145 16.26 -10.94 -0.58
N LEU A 146 15.53 -10.86 -1.69
CA LEU A 146 14.83 -11.97 -2.30
C LEU A 146 15.28 -12.20 -3.74
N THR A 147 15.03 -13.41 -4.21
CA THR A 147 15.19 -13.82 -5.61
C THR A 147 13.87 -14.39 -6.10
N PHE A 148 13.53 -14.07 -7.35
CA PHE A 148 12.30 -14.48 -8.01
C PHE A 148 12.64 -15.30 -9.26
N PRO A 149 11.96 -16.45 -9.49
CA PRO A 149 12.18 -17.24 -10.68
C PRO A 149 11.59 -16.54 -11.91
N VAL A 150 12.38 -16.43 -12.98
CA VAL A 150 11.88 -16.01 -14.30
C VAL A 150 11.32 -17.25 -14.99
N LEU A 151 9.99 -17.42 -14.91
CA LEU A 151 9.30 -18.53 -15.57
C LEU A 151 9.17 -18.29 -17.07
N GLU A 152 8.82 -19.35 -17.82
CA GLU A 152 8.45 -19.20 -19.23
C GLU A 152 7.26 -18.23 -19.38
N GLY A 153 7.37 -17.28 -20.32
CA GLY A 153 6.37 -16.22 -20.50
C GLY A 153 6.53 -15.03 -19.55
N TRP A 154 7.56 -15.04 -18.69
CA TRP A 154 7.95 -13.93 -17.83
C TRP A 154 9.32 -13.40 -18.21
N GLU A 155 9.53 -12.11 -17.95
CA GLU A 155 10.80 -11.45 -18.15
C GLU A 155 11.15 -10.56 -16.95
N ARG A 156 12.42 -10.16 -16.89
CA ARG A 156 12.82 -9.14 -15.94
C ARG A 156 12.15 -7.82 -16.32
N PRO A 157 11.80 -6.98 -15.34
CA PRO A 157 11.19 -5.70 -15.61
C PRO A 157 12.15 -4.82 -16.40
N GLU A 158 11.79 -4.56 -17.65
CA GLU A 158 12.44 -3.57 -18.49
C GLU A 158 11.45 -2.43 -18.78
N HIS A 159 11.92 -1.19 -18.63
CA HIS A 159 11.09 0.00 -18.89
C HIS A 159 9.82 0.07 -18.03
N VAL A 160 9.91 -0.32 -16.75
CA VAL A 160 8.85 -0.13 -15.75
C VAL A 160 9.08 1.18 -14.98
N ALA A 161 7.99 1.88 -14.64
CA ALA A 161 8.05 3.14 -13.90
C ALA A 161 8.16 2.95 -12.37
N GLU A 162 7.72 1.79 -11.88
CA GLU A 162 7.75 1.41 -10.47
C GLU A 162 9.00 0.57 -10.19
N ASP A 163 9.81 1.01 -9.23
CA ASP A 163 11.12 0.40 -8.90
C ASP A 163 10.98 -0.95 -8.17
N ASP A 164 9.81 -1.23 -7.61
CA ASP A 164 9.46 -2.39 -6.81
C ASP A 164 8.85 -3.56 -7.62
N VAL A 165 8.73 -3.40 -8.95
CA VAL A 165 8.36 -4.50 -9.84
C VAL A 165 9.55 -5.45 -9.98
N VAL A 166 9.29 -6.75 -9.85
CA VAL A 166 10.31 -7.81 -9.94
C VAL A 166 10.10 -8.75 -11.12
N LEU A 167 8.88 -8.89 -11.65
CA LEU A 167 8.60 -9.68 -12.85
C LEU A 167 7.51 -9.02 -13.69
N THR A 168 7.61 -9.12 -15.01
CA THR A 168 6.56 -8.71 -15.95
C THR A 168 6.35 -9.73 -17.05
N THR A 169 5.18 -9.75 -17.67
CA THR A 169 5.01 -10.39 -18.98
C THR A 169 5.64 -9.54 -20.09
N PRO A 170 6.13 -10.17 -21.18
CA PRO A 170 6.59 -9.47 -22.37
C PRO A 170 5.53 -8.57 -23.00
N GLY A 171 5.98 -7.43 -23.51
CA GLY A 171 5.15 -6.49 -24.26
C GLY A 171 4.17 -5.69 -23.41
N THR A 172 3.46 -4.80 -24.09
CA THR A 172 2.42 -3.93 -23.52
C THR A 172 1.24 -3.86 -24.48
N TYR A 173 0.09 -3.42 -24.00
CA TYR A 173 -1.10 -3.18 -24.80
C TYR A 173 -1.83 -1.91 -24.33
N THR A 174 -2.72 -1.37 -25.16
CA THR A 174 -3.52 -0.20 -24.76
C THR A 174 -4.51 -0.59 -23.68
N CYS A 175 -4.51 0.14 -22.58
CA CYS A 175 -5.43 -0.11 -21.47
C CYS A 175 -6.89 -0.05 -21.92
N PRO A 176 -7.77 -0.98 -21.48
CA PRO A 176 -9.15 -1.04 -21.99
C PRO A 176 -10.01 0.19 -21.69
N GLY A 177 -9.78 0.81 -20.53
CA GLY A 177 -10.47 2.02 -20.06
C GLY A 177 -9.73 3.32 -20.33
N ASP A 178 -8.53 3.26 -20.91
CA ASP A 178 -7.72 4.44 -21.25
C ASP A 178 -6.98 4.26 -22.58
N SER A 179 -7.34 5.09 -23.56
CA SER A 179 -6.75 5.08 -24.90
C SER A 179 -5.28 5.53 -24.97
N VAL A 180 -4.76 6.18 -23.92
CA VAL A 180 -3.35 6.66 -23.87
C VAL A 180 -2.49 5.76 -22.97
N GLY A 181 -3.09 5.23 -21.90
CA GLY A 181 -2.44 4.32 -20.96
C GLY A 181 -1.94 3.03 -21.61
N VAL A 182 -0.81 2.55 -21.10
CA VAL A 182 -0.19 1.28 -21.49
C VAL A 182 -0.25 0.29 -20.34
N CYS A 183 -0.85 -0.87 -20.59
CA CYS A 183 -1.07 -1.94 -19.65
C CYS A 183 -0.20 -3.16 -20.00
N ARG A 184 -0.05 -4.07 -19.03
CA ARG A 184 0.65 -5.34 -19.19
C ARG A 184 -0.22 -6.47 -18.64
N HIS A 185 -0.07 -7.66 -19.21
CA HIS A 185 -0.91 -8.79 -18.83
C HIS A 185 -0.55 -9.41 -17.48
N GLY A 186 0.69 -9.31 -17.05
CA GLY A 186 1.09 -9.83 -15.74
C GLY A 186 2.23 -9.02 -15.14
N ARG A 187 2.12 -8.77 -13.83
CA ARG A 187 3.14 -8.08 -13.03
C ARG A 187 3.25 -8.73 -11.65
N VAL A 188 4.47 -8.72 -11.12
CA VAL A 188 4.78 -9.08 -9.74
C VAL A 188 5.63 -7.99 -9.12
N LEU A 189 5.28 -7.55 -7.92
CA LEU A 189 5.96 -6.49 -7.19
C LEU A 189 6.32 -6.99 -5.79
N SER A 190 7.42 -6.51 -5.24
CA SER A 190 7.91 -6.87 -3.91
C SER A 190 8.25 -5.62 -3.10
N ARG A 191 7.63 -5.48 -1.93
CA ARG A 191 7.77 -4.29 -1.08
C ARG A 191 8.01 -4.68 0.37
N THR A 192 8.73 -3.85 1.11
CA THR A 192 8.78 -3.94 2.56
C THR A 192 7.49 -3.39 3.16
N ALA A 193 6.87 -4.12 4.08
CA ALA A 193 5.70 -3.71 4.82
C ALA A 193 6.08 -3.18 6.22
N PRO A 194 5.24 -2.33 6.84
CA PRO A 194 5.45 -1.94 8.24
C PRO A 194 5.40 -3.16 9.17
N ALA A 195 6.24 -3.14 10.21
CA ALA A 195 6.20 -4.15 11.25
C ALA A 195 4.92 -4.04 12.10
N GLY A 196 4.50 -5.14 12.72
CA GLY A 196 3.39 -5.16 13.68
C GLY A 196 2.40 -6.29 13.44
N PRO A 197 1.59 -6.23 12.37
CA PRO A 197 0.60 -7.25 12.05
C PRO A 197 1.23 -8.60 11.67
N SER A 198 0.44 -9.66 11.86
CA SER A 198 0.79 -11.00 11.35
C SER A 198 0.78 -11.03 9.82
N PRO A 199 1.45 -11.99 9.17
CA PRO A 199 1.36 -12.16 7.72
C PRO A 199 -0.09 -12.31 7.22
N GLU A 200 -0.94 -12.98 7.99
CA GLU A 200 -2.36 -13.15 7.63
C GLU A 200 -3.11 -11.83 7.61
N GLU A 201 -2.93 -10.99 8.64
CA GLU A 201 -3.55 -9.66 8.70
C GLU A 201 -3.00 -8.77 7.57
N LEU A 202 -1.67 -8.74 7.37
CA LEU A 202 -1.05 -7.98 6.28
C LEU A 202 -1.62 -8.33 4.92
N ALA A 203 -1.69 -9.62 4.57
CA ALA A 203 -2.19 -10.03 3.27
C ALA A 203 -3.68 -9.69 3.06
N LYS A 204 -4.49 -9.80 4.13
CA LYS A 204 -5.93 -9.46 4.06
C LYS A 204 -6.18 -7.96 3.96
N ASP A 205 -5.39 -7.17 4.65
CA ASP A 205 -5.50 -5.71 4.60
C ASP A 205 -4.97 -5.16 3.27
N ASP A 206 -3.93 -5.78 2.71
CA ASP A 206 -3.24 -5.31 1.49
C ASP A 206 -3.98 -5.64 0.18
N VAL A 207 -4.74 -6.74 0.11
CA VAL A 207 -5.28 -7.24 -1.18
C VAL A 207 -6.25 -6.27 -1.86
N GLN A 208 -6.95 -5.44 -1.08
CA GLN A 208 -7.80 -4.40 -1.65
C GLN A 208 -6.94 -3.31 -2.32
N ASP A 209 -5.93 -2.80 -1.62
CA ASP A 209 -4.99 -1.82 -2.17
C ASP A 209 -4.22 -2.38 -3.38
N ALA A 210 -3.98 -3.70 -3.41
CA ALA A 210 -3.41 -4.38 -4.56
C ALA A 210 -4.36 -4.35 -5.77
N ALA A 211 -5.64 -4.64 -5.54
CA ALA A 211 -6.67 -4.58 -6.58
C ALA A 211 -6.86 -3.16 -7.12
N GLU A 212 -6.92 -2.17 -6.23
CA GLU A 212 -7.16 -0.77 -6.58
C GLU A 212 -5.98 -0.17 -7.35
N ALA A 213 -4.75 -0.44 -6.92
CA ALA A 213 -3.55 0.07 -7.58
C ALA A 213 -3.35 -0.47 -9.00
N GLU A 214 -3.71 -1.74 -9.26
CA GLU A 214 -3.60 -2.28 -10.63
C GLU A 214 -4.83 -1.97 -11.49
N TYR A 215 -6.04 -2.17 -10.95
CA TYR A 215 -7.26 -2.24 -11.75
C TYR A 215 -8.25 -1.08 -11.53
N ASP A 216 -8.12 -0.28 -10.47
CA ASP A 216 -9.02 0.87 -10.26
C ASP A 216 -8.42 2.16 -10.79
N ARG A 217 -7.30 2.59 -10.21
CA ARG A 217 -6.72 3.91 -10.45
C ARG A 217 -5.21 3.89 -10.37
N ASP A 218 -4.55 4.45 -11.37
CA ASP A 218 -3.10 4.56 -11.40
C ASP A 218 -2.57 5.75 -10.56
N GLY A 219 -1.25 5.91 -10.52
CA GLY A 219 -0.60 7.01 -9.78
C GLY A 219 -0.90 8.42 -10.32
N ALA A 220 -1.37 8.54 -11.57
CA ALA A 220 -1.80 9.81 -12.16
C ALA A 220 -3.28 10.12 -11.84
N GLY A 221 -4.02 9.12 -11.37
CA GLY A 221 -5.43 9.22 -11.06
C GLY A 221 -6.33 8.74 -12.20
N ASP A 222 -5.77 8.18 -13.27
CA ASP A 222 -6.52 7.66 -14.42
C ASP A 222 -7.05 6.26 -14.12
N ARG A 223 -8.07 5.82 -14.89
CA ARG A 223 -8.75 4.53 -14.69
C ARG A 223 -8.46 3.57 -15.84
N PRO A 224 -7.31 2.87 -15.84
CA PRO A 224 -6.86 2.06 -16.98
C PRO A 224 -7.84 0.94 -17.37
N TYR A 225 -8.68 0.47 -16.43
CA TYR A 225 -9.70 -0.56 -16.69
C TYR A 225 -11.12 -0.06 -16.42
N GLY A 226 -11.33 1.26 -16.39
CA GLY A 226 -12.62 1.88 -16.08
C GLY A 226 -13.03 1.76 -14.59
N GLY A 227 -12.17 1.20 -13.74
CA GLY A 227 -12.39 1.03 -12.31
C GLY A 227 -12.75 -0.40 -11.91
N VAL A 228 -12.53 -0.74 -10.64
CA VAL A 228 -12.96 -2.01 -10.05
C VAL A 228 -14.45 -1.95 -9.71
N THR A 229 -15.24 -2.89 -10.22
CA THR A 229 -16.70 -2.95 -9.97
C THR A 229 -17.09 -3.99 -8.92
N SER A 230 -16.34 -5.08 -8.84
CA SER A 230 -16.50 -6.10 -7.79
C SER A 230 -15.28 -6.98 -7.68
N HIS A 231 -15.18 -7.73 -6.59
CA HIS A 231 -14.18 -8.76 -6.40
C HIS A 231 -14.81 -10.02 -5.81
N ARG A 232 -14.11 -11.15 -5.94
CA ARG A 232 -14.46 -12.42 -5.30
C ARG A 232 -13.19 -13.08 -4.76
N LEU A 233 -13.22 -13.53 -3.50
CA LEU A 233 -12.16 -14.38 -2.94
C LEU A 233 -12.09 -15.70 -3.72
N VAL A 234 -10.91 -16.02 -4.26
CA VAL A 234 -10.65 -17.24 -5.03
C VAL A 234 -9.91 -18.26 -4.17
N LYS A 235 -8.86 -17.84 -3.46
CA LYS A 235 -7.99 -18.71 -2.67
C LYS A 235 -7.35 -17.89 -1.56
N GLN A 236 -7.10 -18.49 -0.40
CA GLN A 236 -6.26 -17.91 0.65
C GLN A 236 -5.70 -19.03 1.52
N GLY A 237 -4.61 -18.77 2.22
CA GLY A 237 -4.10 -19.71 3.22
C GLY A 237 -2.65 -19.48 3.59
N GLN A 238 -2.18 -20.33 4.51
CA GLN A 238 -0.78 -20.40 4.91
C GLN A 238 0.08 -20.98 3.78
N VAL A 239 1.30 -20.47 3.63
CA VAL A 239 2.26 -20.93 2.63
C VAL A 239 3.68 -20.84 3.18
N ALA A 240 4.57 -21.72 2.75
CA ALA A 240 6.00 -21.60 3.03
C ALA A 240 6.68 -20.87 1.86
N VAL A 241 7.38 -19.78 2.16
CA VAL A 241 8.04 -18.92 1.17
C VAL A 241 9.36 -18.43 1.74
N ALA A 242 10.44 -18.52 0.96
CA ALA A 242 11.79 -18.15 1.41
C ALA A 242 12.19 -18.75 2.78
N GLY A 243 11.77 -19.98 3.07
CA GLY A 243 12.05 -20.67 4.34
C GLY A 243 11.22 -20.19 5.54
N ARG A 244 10.20 -19.35 5.32
CA ARG A 244 9.35 -18.77 6.37
C ARG A 244 7.87 -19.07 6.14
N ALA A 245 7.10 -19.08 7.23
CA ALA A 245 5.65 -19.16 7.15
C ALA A 245 5.08 -17.79 6.74
N GLY A 246 4.35 -17.77 5.65
CA GLY A 246 3.60 -16.63 5.12
C GLY A 246 2.12 -16.94 5.00
N TYR A 247 1.39 -15.97 4.46
CA TYR A 247 -0.03 -16.07 4.17
C TYR A 247 -0.34 -15.33 2.87
N PHE A 248 -1.23 -15.85 2.05
CA PHE A 248 -1.67 -15.18 0.82
C PHE A 248 -3.19 -15.06 0.75
N VAL A 249 -3.66 -14.04 0.03
CA VAL A 249 -5.07 -13.84 -0.33
C VAL A 249 -5.14 -13.54 -1.82
N ARG A 250 -5.92 -14.33 -2.56
CA ARG A 250 -6.13 -14.22 -4.01
C ARG A 250 -7.56 -13.85 -4.33
N TRP A 251 -7.75 -12.75 -5.03
CA TRP A 251 -9.05 -12.29 -5.53
C TRP A 251 -9.14 -12.43 -7.04
N ARG A 252 -10.35 -12.68 -7.53
CA ARG A 252 -10.77 -12.36 -8.90
C ARG A 252 -11.41 -10.98 -8.87
N VAL A 253 -10.87 -10.06 -9.65
CA VAL A 253 -11.35 -8.69 -9.82
C VAL A 253 -12.17 -8.59 -11.08
N THR A 254 -13.30 -7.90 -11.02
CA THR A 254 -14.11 -7.52 -12.17
C THR A 254 -13.98 -6.01 -12.34
N THR A 255 -13.68 -5.57 -13.55
CA THR A 255 -13.50 -4.16 -13.92
C THR A 255 -14.67 -3.69 -14.77
N ALA A 256 -14.79 -2.37 -14.97
CA ALA A 256 -15.81 -1.81 -15.86
C ALA A 256 -15.50 -2.10 -17.33
N GLU A 257 -14.22 -2.06 -17.69
CA GLU A 257 -13.71 -2.36 -19.03
C GLU A 257 -12.70 -3.51 -18.99
N GLY A 258 -12.63 -4.27 -20.08
CA GLY A 258 -11.72 -5.42 -20.20
C GLY A 258 -12.13 -6.66 -19.38
N PRO A 259 -11.25 -7.67 -19.30
CA PRO A 259 -11.58 -8.98 -18.71
C PRO A 259 -11.49 -9.01 -17.17
N GLY A 260 -11.08 -7.91 -16.54
CA GLY A 260 -10.61 -7.90 -15.16
C GLY A 260 -9.35 -8.74 -14.98
N GLY A 261 -9.09 -9.15 -13.74
CA GLY A 261 -7.85 -9.85 -13.42
C GLY A 261 -7.92 -10.66 -12.15
N TYR A 262 -6.79 -11.28 -11.83
CA TYR A 262 -6.52 -11.92 -10.57
C TYR A 262 -5.48 -11.10 -9.84
N VAL A 263 -5.73 -10.79 -8.59
CA VAL A 263 -4.73 -10.16 -7.71
C VAL A 263 -4.45 -11.06 -6.52
N GLU A 264 -3.19 -11.13 -6.12
CA GLU A 264 -2.79 -11.83 -4.91
C GLU A 264 -1.86 -10.95 -4.08
N SER A 265 -2.17 -10.82 -2.79
CA SER A 265 -1.25 -10.29 -1.80
C SER A 265 -0.71 -11.43 -0.98
N LEU A 266 0.62 -11.60 -1.02
CA LEU A 266 1.39 -12.58 -0.25
C LEU A 266 2.23 -11.82 0.78
N ALA A 267 2.09 -12.16 2.06
CA ALA A 267 2.90 -11.58 3.12
C ALA A 267 3.72 -12.65 3.84
N PHE A 268 4.95 -12.33 4.22
CA PHE A 268 5.81 -13.19 5.02
C PHE A 268 6.94 -12.37 5.66
N PRO A 269 7.51 -12.81 6.80
CA PRO A 269 8.65 -12.13 7.40
C PRO A 269 9.91 -12.30 6.54
N SER A 270 10.67 -11.22 6.32
CA SER A 270 11.96 -11.33 5.64
C SER A 270 12.94 -12.22 6.42
N SER A 271 13.74 -13.00 5.70
CA SER A 271 14.84 -13.80 6.25
C SER A 271 16.11 -12.98 6.50
N VAL A 272 16.20 -11.76 5.95
CA VAL A 272 17.36 -10.88 6.07
C VAL A 272 17.10 -9.68 6.99
N GLY A 273 18.18 -9.11 7.54
CA GLY A 273 18.12 -7.84 8.29
C GLY A 273 17.19 -7.85 9.51
N SER A 274 16.39 -6.79 9.66
CA SER A 274 15.44 -6.59 10.76
C SER A 274 14.23 -7.54 10.73
N GLN A 275 14.18 -8.46 9.76
CA GLN A 275 13.05 -9.36 9.52
C GLN A 275 11.72 -8.62 9.32
N SER A 276 11.77 -7.40 8.79
CA SER A 276 10.58 -6.64 8.41
C SER A 276 9.72 -7.49 7.47
N PRO A 277 8.38 -7.47 7.60
CA PRO A 277 7.53 -8.23 6.70
C PRO A 277 7.70 -7.74 5.26
N VAL A 278 7.61 -8.66 4.31
CA VAL A 278 7.61 -8.39 2.87
C VAL A 278 6.22 -8.69 2.35
N LEU A 279 5.71 -7.82 1.48
CA LEU A 279 4.50 -8.01 0.70
C LEU A 279 4.91 -8.24 -0.76
N VAL A 280 4.46 -9.34 -1.33
CA VAL A 280 4.56 -9.61 -2.75
C VAL A 280 3.15 -9.51 -3.34
N ARG A 281 2.98 -8.61 -4.31
CA ARG A 281 1.71 -8.43 -5.02
C ARG A 281 1.82 -9.03 -6.42
N PHE A 282 0.84 -9.84 -6.77
CA PHE A 282 0.66 -10.36 -8.12
C PHE A 282 -0.57 -9.72 -8.74
N ALA A 283 -0.49 -9.36 -10.02
CA ALA A 283 -1.66 -8.91 -10.77
C ALA A 283 -1.61 -9.45 -12.21
N PHE A 284 -2.52 -10.36 -12.51
CA PHE A 284 -2.59 -11.08 -13.79
C PHE A 284 -3.93 -10.83 -14.45
N ASP A 285 -3.93 -10.36 -15.69
CA ASP A 285 -5.14 -10.25 -16.49
C ASP A 285 -5.81 -11.61 -16.65
N ALA A 286 -7.13 -11.58 -16.68
CA ALA A 286 -7.92 -12.79 -16.80
C ALA A 286 -8.43 -13.03 -18.24
N GLY A 287 -7.95 -12.26 -19.21
CA GLY A 287 -8.22 -12.42 -20.63
C GLY A 287 -7.48 -13.62 -21.23
N ALA A 288 -7.70 -13.87 -22.52
CA ALA A 288 -7.06 -14.98 -23.24
C ALA A 288 -5.52 -14.86 -23.29
N ASP A 289 -5.02 -13.63 -23.29
CA ASP A 289 -3.59 -13.29 -23.32
C ASP A 289 -2.99 -13.13 -21.90
N GLY A 290 -3.79 -13.37 -20.87
CA GLY A 290 -3.35 -13.34 -19.47
C GLY A 290 -2.37 -14.48 -19.14
N PRO A 291 -1.43 -14.28 -18.18
CA PRO A 291 -0.56 -15.34 -17.72
C PRO A 291 -1.36 -16.52 -17.14
N PRO A 292 -0.82 -17.74 -17.18
CA PRO A 292 -1.44 -18.87 -16.50
C PRO A 292 -1.60 -18.58 -15.01
N LEU A 293 -2.81 -18.75 -14.46
CA LEU A 293 -3.08 -18.49 -13.04
C LEU A 293 -2.20 -19.33 -12.09
N ALA A 294 -1.78 -20.51 -12.53
CA ALA A 294 -0.87 -21.37 -11.78
C ALA A 294 0.50 -20.71 -11.54
N ASP A 295 0.86 -19.67 -12.30
CA ASP A 295 2.16 -19.00 -12.17
C ASP A 295 2.26 -18.21 -10.87
N MET A 296 1.15 -17.76 -10.29
CA MET A 296 1.17 -17.16 -8.94
C MET A 296 1.73 -18.16 -7.92
N ASP A 297 1.28 -19.41 -8.00
CA ASP A 297 1.74 -20.49 -7.12
C ASP A 297 3.19 -20.89 -7.46
N ARG A 298 3.54 -21.04 -8.75
CA ARG A 298 4.89 -21.40 -9.20
C ARG A 298 5.95 -20.35 -8.83
N ILE A 299 5.62 -19.06 -8.98
CA ILE A 299 6.50 -17.96 -8.60
C ILE A 299 6.66 -17.96 -7.09
N THR A 300 5.56 -18.01 -6.32
CA THR A 300 5.59 -18.07 -4.85
C THR A 300 6.48 -19.22 -4.35
N GLU A 301 6.33 -20.42 -4.91
CA GLU A 301 7.13 -21.59 -4.57
C GLU A 301 8.62 -21.43 -4.91
N GLY A 302 8.97 -20.57 -5.86
CA GLY A 302 10.35 -20.32 -6.30
C GLY A 302 11.02 -19.12 -5.63
N ILE A 303 10.33 -18.33 -4.81
CA ILE A 303 10.95 -17.22 -4.09
C ILE A 303 11.98 -17.75 -3.08
N ARG A 304 13.21 -17.24 -3.15
CA ARG A 304 14.30 -17.61 -2.22
C ARG A 304 14.99 -16.37 -1.65
N PRO A 305 15.55 -16.43 -0.42
CA PRO A 305 16.53 -15.45 0.06
C PRO A 305 17.71 -15.29 -0.90
N VAL A 306 18.24 -14.08 -1.01
CA VAL A 306 19.53 -13.87 -1.70
C VAL A 306 20.63 -14.63 -0.95
N GLY A 307 21.47 -15.35 -1.69
CA GLY A 307 22.58 -16.13 -1.13
C GLY A 307 22.23 -17.59 -0.81
N ASP A 308 20.95 -17.98 -0.91
CA ASP A 308 20.57 -19.39 -0.97
C ASP A 308 20.99 -19.93 -2.34
N ALA A 309 22.24 -20.40 -2.44
CA ALA A 309 22.64 -21.24 -3.56
C ALA A 309 21.68 -22.43 -3.60
N ALA A 310 21.16 -22.77 -4.80
CA ALA A 310 20.31 -23.93 -5.02
C ALA A 310 20.94 -25.19 -4.40
N GLY A 311 20.53 -25.51 -3.18
CA GLY A 311 21.24 -26.41 -2.29
C GLY A 311 20.29 -26.88 -1.22
N ASP A 312 19.70 -28.03 -1.51
CA ASP A 312 19.24 -29.10 -0.61
C ASP A 312 18.88 -28.75 0.85
N GLY A 313 17.69 -29.20 1.24
CA GLY A 313 17.02 -28.87 2.50
C GLY A 313 17.86 -29.12 3.75
N GLY A 314 18.15 -28.04 4.48
CA GLY A 314 18.71 -28.09 5.83
C GLY A 314 17.69 -27.65 6.87
N VAL A 315 16.98 -28.59 7.48
CA VAL A 315 16.18 -28.34 8.70
C VAL A 315 17.11 -28.08 9.88
N GLY A 316 17.42 -26.81 10.15
CA GLY A 316 18.15 -26.39 11.34
C GLY A 316 17.26 -26.37 12.58
N SER A 317 17.03 -27.54 13.20
CA SER A 317 16.51 -27.60 14.58
C SER A 317 17.62 -27.21 15.55
N SER A 318 17.50 -26.05 16.19
CA SER A 318 18.34 -25.65 17.32
C SER A 318 17.86 -26.33 18.60
N ILE A 319 18.15 -27.62 18.75
CA ILE A 319 18.23 -28.26 20.07
C ILE A 319 19.69 -28.21 20.49
N GLY A 320 20.02 -27.26 21.36
CA GLY A 320 21.33 -27.18 22.00
C GLY A 320 21.56 -28.38 22.93
N PRO A 321 22.80 -28.87 23.07
CA PRO A 321 23.09 -29.99 23.95
C PRO A 321 22.89 -29.56 25.41
N GLY A 322 21.96 -30.24 26.08
CA GLY A 322 21.80 -30.18 27.52
C GLY A 322 22.81 -31.07 28.23
N ARG A 323 23.64 -30.41 29.05
CA ARG A 323 24.48 -30.91 30.17
C ARG A 323 25.69 -31.78 29.85
#